data_AF-A0AA39VAC5-F1
#
_entry.id   AF-A0AA39VAC5-F1
#
_cell.length_a   1.000
_cell.length_b   1.000
_cell.length_c   1.000
_cell.angle_alpha   90.00
_cell.angle_beta   90.00
_cell.angle_gamma   90.00
#
_symmetry.space_group_name_H-M   'P 1'
#
loop_
_entity.id
_entity.type
_entity.pdbx_description
1 polymer ?
#
loop_
_entity_poly.entity_id
_entity_poly.type
_entity_poly.pdbx_seq_one_letter_code
_entity_poly.pdbx_strand_id
1 'polypeptide(L)'
;MASSYLAFQVNCCQQKSSISHHLHVFKTLSSSVKPFLGELQQLSSRIDVSKAIKNTSVKFLDAFVDHVFEFIDQPLLPIQSNFAPVDELRAAVLIKSIEGEIPDDVPEADGNKLLHKVDLKLNRCSLWHEIGVTQRYNVFLDYPLSIDIKRLVLGGPLIKYENEGYAKIGIMPRYGDADSIKWFDVEPNCTFHILNCFEDGDEVVVWGCRALESIIPGPDLGLDKFEWFSRKFKPIEPVEESFDAITNDRLLFSRPYEWRLNMQTGEVKERNLIGTEFSMDFPMINGDYTGLKNKYGYTQIVDSKASSASGLPKYGGLAKLYFEEPNTEISMREVQSEEPIKVEYHKFEEGVFCTGATFVSKGRGLEEDDGWIITFVHNENTNTSEVYIIDTKKFSGEPIAKITLPCRVPYGFHGAFMSTPLHIFEAL
;
A
#
# COMPACT_ATOMS: atom_id res chain seq x y z
N MET A 1 20.29 35.52 27.71
CA MET A 1 21.26 34.47 27.36
C MET A 1 20.97 33.25 28.22
N ALA A 2 20.36 32.24 27.62
CA ALA A 2 20.48 30.81 27.93
C ALA A 2 19.57 30.09 26.92
N SER A 3 20.15 29.52 25.86
CA SER A 3 19.44 28.70 24.89
C SER A 3 19.32 27.27 25.43
N SER A 4 18.12 26.71 25.52
CA SER A 4 17.94 25.27 25.69
C SER A 4 17.32 24.71 24.41
N TYR A 5 18.16 24.11 23.58
CA TYR A 5 17.74 23.26 22.47
C TYR A 5 17.25 21.92 23.02
N LEU A 6 16.10 21.42 22.56
CA LEU A 6 15.73 20.01 22.70
C LEU A 6 15.08 19.52 21.40
N ALA A 7 15.77 18.58 20.77
CA ALA A 7 15.37 17.92 19.53
C ALA A 7 14.50 16.70 19.85
N PHE A 8 13.48 16.46 19.02
CA PHE A 8 12.61 15.29 19.07
C PHE A 8 12.95 14.35 17.90
N GLN A 9 12.95 13.03 18.12
CA GLN A 9 13.16 12.06 17.05
C GLN A 9 12.31 10.78 17.23
N VAL A 10 11.90 10.23 16.07
CA VAL A 10 10.85 9.25 15.78
C VAL A 10 11.43 7.81 15.69
N ASN A 11 10.67 6.79 16.13
CA ASN A 11 11.08 5.37 16.24
C ASN A 11 10.62 4.50 15.05
N CYS A 12 11.46 3.57 14.57
CA CYS A 12 11.02 2.32 13.88
C CYS A 12 12.13 1.23 13.93
N CYS A 13 11.75 -0.05 13.91
CA CYS A 13 12.56 -1.21 14.32
C CYS A 13 13.00 -2.09 13.12
N GLN A 14 14.26 -2.58 13.12
CA GLN A 14 14.66 -3.74 12.30
C GLN A 14 15.72 -4.61 13.01
N GLN A 15 15.51 -5.92 12.97
CA GLN A 15 16.51 -6.94 13.31
C GLN A 15 17.22 -7.39 12.02
N LYS A 16 18.54 -7.22 11.93
CA LYS A 16 19.40 -8.06 11.08
C LYS A 16 20.73 -8.35 11.77
N SER A 17 21.14 -9.62 11.69
CA SER A 17 22.43 -10.13 12.11
C SER A 17 23.52 -9.79 11.09
N SER A 18 24.66 -9.35 11.61
CA SER A 18 25.89 -8.93 10.94
C SER A 18 26.54 -10.00 10.05
N ILE A 19 27.08 -9.61 8.89
CA ILE A 19 28.25 -10.24 8.27
C ILE A 19 29.23 -9.15 7.82
N SER A 20 30.51 -9.37 8.15
CA SER A 20 31.62 -8.42 8.05
C SER A 20 32.10 -8.16 6.62
N HIS A 21 32.51 -6.92 6.37
CA HIS A 21 33.37 -6.53 5.26
C HIS A 21 34.68 -7.32 5.25
N HIS A 22 35.06 -7.89 4.10
CA HIS A 22 36.40 -7.78 3.52
C HIS A 22 36.52 -8.54 2.17
N LEU A 23 37.31 -7.92 1.27
CA LEU A 23 38.03 -8.44 0.08
C LEU A 23 37.45 -8.33 -1.35
N HIS A 24 38.05 -7.38 -2.08
CA HIS A 24 38.67 -7.44 -3.42
C HIS A 24 37.97 -8.12 -4.62
N VAL A 25 37.59 -7.23 -5.56
CA VAL A 25 37.62 -7.32 -7.03
C VAL A 25 38.38 -8.51 -7.62
N PHE A 26 37.68 -9.36 -8.39
CA PHE A 26 38.17 -9.92 -9.67
C PHE A 26 37.01 -10.35 -10.58
N LYS A 27 37.11 -9.98 -11.87
CA LYS A 27 36.30 -10.43 -13.01
C LYS A 27 36.48 -11.93 -13.27
N THR A 28 35.38 -12.68 -13.48
CA THR A 28 35.12 -13.57 -14.65
C THR A 28 33.79 -14.34 -14.50
N LEU A 29 32.91 -14.28 -15.51
CA LEU A 29 31.87 -15.30 -15.72
C LEU A 29 32.57 -16.63 -16.05
N SER A 30 32.39 -17.66 -15.22
CA SER A 30 32.53 -19.09 -15.61
C SER A 30 32.38 -20.05 -14.42
N SER A 31 31.50 -21.05 -14.59
CA SER A 31 31.50 -22.42 -14.01
C SER A 31 30.48 -22.85 -12.93
N SER A 32 29.69 -21.98 -12.32
CA SER A 32 28.83 -22.40 -11.18
C SER A 32 27.42 -22.92 -11.52
N VAL A 33 27.03 -23.05 -12.79
CA VAL A 33 25.66 -23.50 -13.18
C VAL A 33 25.55 -25.02 -13.38
N LYS A 34 26.65 -25.78 -13.35
CA LYS A 34 26.62 -27.24 -13.57
C LYS A 34 26.28 -28.13 -12.36
N PRO A 35 26.50 -27.76 -11.08
CA PRO A 35 26.11 -28.60 -9.94
C PRO A 35 24.59 -28.59 -9.66
N PHE A 36 23.88 -27.56 -10.14
CA PHE A 36 22.50 -27.25 -9.73
C PHE A 36 21.44 -28.27 -10.19
N LEU A 37 21.64 -28.94 -11.33
CA LEU A 37 20.73 -29.98 -11.81
C LEU A 37 20.95 -31.36 -11.15
N GLY A 38 22.11 -31.57 -10.51
CA GLY A 38 22.45 -32.84 -9.86
C GLY A 38 21.84 -33.01 -8.48
N GLU A 39 21.76 -31.93 -7.69
CA GLU A 39 21.20 -31.98 -6.32
C GLU A 39 19.67 -32.13 -6.32
N LEU A 40 18.98 -31.65 -7.36
CA LEU A 40 17.53 -31.83 -7.54
C LEU A 40 17.13 -33.30 -7.78
N GLN A 41 18.04 -34.15 -8.27
CA GLN A 41 17.79 -35.59 -8.45
C GLN A 41 18.01 -36.42 -7.17
N GLN A 42 18.73 -35.91 -6.17
CA GLN A 42 19.10 -36.66 -4.96
C GLN A 42 18.16 -36.47 -3.76
N LEU A 43 17.17 -35.58 -3.86
CA LEU A 43 16.23 -35.26 -2.78
C LEU A 43 15.06 -36.25 -2.62
N SER A 44 15.18 -37.49 -3.13
CA SER A 44 14.12 -38.49 -3.06
C SER A 44 14.23 -39.49 -1.90
N SER A 45 15.16 -39.34 -0.96
CA SER A 45 15.25 -40.32 0.13
C SER A 45 15.55 -39.72 1.50
N ARG A 46 14.50 -39.75 2.33
CA ARG A 46 14.52 -39.72 3.81
C ARG A 46 15.13 -38.48 4.45
N ILE A 47 14.28 -37.52 4.80
CA ILE A 47 14.28 -36.68 6.02
C ILE A 47 12.99 -35.86 5.97
N ASP A 48 12.43 -35.56 7.15
CA ASP A 48 11.16 -34.87 7.39
C ASP A 48 10.94 -33.67 6.44
N VAL A 49 10.05 -33.89 5.46
CA VAL A 49 10.06 -33.21 4.16
C VAL A 49 9.56 -31.76 4.25
N SER A 50 8.78 -31.39 5.26
CA SER A 50 8.16 -30.05 5.29
C SER A 50 9.10 -28.94 5.80
N LYS A 51 9.97 -29.24 6.77
CA LYS A 51 10.86 -28.25 7.39
C LYS A 51 12.14 -28.05 6.59
N ALA A 52 12.65 -29.12 5.98
CA ALA A 52 13.77 -29.06 5.05
C ALA A 52 13.41 -28.31 3.76
N ILE A 53 12.22 -28.56 3.18
CA ILE A 53 11.76 -27.84 1.98
C ILE A 53 11.62 -26.34 2.25
N LYS A 54 11.04 -25.93 3.39
CA LYS A 54 10.89 -24.49 3.73
C LYS A 54 12.24 -23.78 3.93
N ASN A 55 13.19 -24.41 4.63
CA ASN A 55 14.50 -23.78 4.83
C ASN A 55 15.35 -23.75 3.56
N THR A 56 15.24 -24.78 2.71
CA THR A 56 15.93 -24.82 1.41
C THR A 56 15.29 -23.83 0.43
N SER A 57 13.97 -23.65 0.44
CA SER A 57 13.30 -22.66 -0.42
C SER A 57 13.62 -21.22 -0.02
N VAL A 58 13.73 -20.91 1.28
CA VAL A 58 14.16 -19.59 1.75
C VAL A 58 15.61 -19.32 1.35
N LYS A 59 16.53 -20.25 1.61
CA LYS A 59 17.94 -20.10 1.19
C LYS A 59 18.09 -20.01 -0.32
N PHE A 60 17.25 -20.72 -1.07
CA PHE A 60 17.23 -20.65 -2.53
C PHE A 60 16.69 -19.29 -3.01
N LEU A 61 15.67 -18.76 -2.34
CA LEU A 61 15.15 -17.42 -2.62
C LEU A 61 16.18 -16.34 -2.25
N ASP A 62 16.85 -16.45 -1.11
CA ASP A 62 17.91 -15.52 -0.69
C ASP A 62 19.07 -15.55 -1.69
N ALA A 63 19.57 -16.74 -2.05
CA ALA A 63 20.61 -16.90 -3.06
C ALA A 63 20.18 -16.39 -4.44
N PHE A 64 18.91 -16.57 -4.80
CA PHE A 64 18.33 -16.02 -6.02
C PHE A 64 18.28 -14.49 -5.97
N VAL A 65 17.80 -13.91 -4.86
CA VAL A 65 17.71 -12.47 -4.65
C VAL A 65 19.10 -11.85 -4.72
N ASP A 66 20.07 -12.39 -3.98
CA ASP A 66 21.44 -11.90 -3.94
C ASP A 66 22.17 -12.05 -5.29
N HIS A 67 21.78 -13.04 -6.12
CA HIS A 67 22.41 -13.27 -7.42
C HIS A 67 21.76 -12.49 -8.57
N VAL A 68 20.45 -12.26 -8.52
CA VAL A 68 19.70 -11.62 -9.60
C VAL A 68 19.55 -10.10 -9.37
N PHE A 69 19.54 -9.65 -8.12
CA PHE A 69 19.37 -8.23 -7.79
C PHE A 69 20.69 -7.62 -7.31
N GLU A 70 21.32 -6.83 -8.17
CA GLU A 70 22.38 -5.92 -7.75
C GLU A 70 21.76 -4.62 -7.22
N PHE A 71 22.16 -4.22 -6.01
CA PHE A 71 21.86 -2.90 -5.45
C PHE A 71 22.81 -1.89 -6.10
N ILE A 72 22.27 -1.04 -6.97
CA ILE A 72 23.01 -0.02 -7.69
C ILE A 72 22.36 1.33 -7.35
N ASP A 73 23.18 2.29 -6.90
CA ASP A 73 22.76 3.69 -6.78
C ASP A 73 22.48 4.23 -8.19
N GLN A 74 21.21 4.34 -8.56
CA GLN A 74 20.83 4.86 -9.87
C GLN A 74 20.82 6.39 -9.88
N PRO A 75 21.36 7.04 -10.92
CA PRO A 75 21.21 8.47 -11.11
C PRO A 75 19.74 8.80 -11.40
N LEU A 76 19.08 9.51 -10.48
CA LEU A 76 17.69 9.95 -10.64
C LEU A 76 17.60 11.17 -11.54
N LEU A 77 16.56 11.22 -12.39
CA LEU A 77 16.25 12.44 -13.13
C LEU A 77 15.91 13.58 -12.14
N PRO A 78 16.10 14.86 -12.50
CA PRO A 78 15.75 15.99 -11.63
C PRO A 78 14.31 15.92 -11.09
N ILE A 79 13.35 15.46 -11.90
CA ILE A 79 11.92 15.30 -11.54
C ILE A 79 11.64 14.12 -10.59
N GLN A 80 12.63 13.25 -10.37
CA GLN A 80 12.58 12.09 -9.48
C GLN A 80 13.50 12.24 -8.27
N SER A 81 14.17 13.39 -8.13
CA SER A 81 15.14 13.63 -7.06
C SER A 81 14.55 13.46 -5.66
N ASN A 82 13.24 13.66 -5.48
CA ASN A 82 12.56 13.42 -4.21
C ASN A 82 12.22 11.93 -3.93
N PHE A 83 12.54 11.01 -4.84
CA PHE A 83 12.54 9.56 -4.57
C PHE A 83 13.94 9.04 -4.21
N ALA A 84 14.94 9.92 -4.17
CA ALA A 84 16.31 9.53 -3.83
C ALA A 84 16.40 9.02 -2.38
N PRO A 85 17.15 7.92 -2.15
CA PRO A 85 17.54 7.52 -0.81
C PRO A 85 18.15 8.71 -0.06
N VAL A 86 17.82 8.83 1.21
CA VAL A 86 18.48 9.77 2.14
C VAL A 86 19.39 8.96 3.05
N ASP A 87 20.44 9.58 3.60
CA ASP A 87 21.31 8.92 4.57
C ASP A 87 20.46 8.35 5.73
N GLU A 88 20.43 7.02 5.85
CA GLU A 88 19.80 6.34 6.99
C GLU A 88 20.50 6.71 8.30
N LEU A 89 19.75 6.73 9.40
CA LEU A 89 20.30 6.97 10.74
C LEU A 89 21.21 5.79 11.15
N ARG A 90 22.51 6.05 11.33
CA ARG A 90 23.57 5.02 11.26
C ARG A 90 23.94 4.27 12.57
N ALA A 91 23.19 4.34 13.68
CA ALA A 91 23.59 3.59 14.90
C ALA A 91 22.46 3.21 15.88
N ALA A 92 22.64 2.05 16.55
CA ALA A 92 21.83 1.54 17.66
C ALA A 92 22.24 2.13 19.02
N VAL A 93 21.30 2.20 19.97
CA VAL A 93 21.52 2.66 21.36
C VAL A 93 21.06 1.61 22.35
N LEU A 94 21.83 1.42 23.43
CA LEU A 94 21.55 0.45 24.51
C LEU A 94 20.59 1.05 25.56
N ILE A 95 19.45 0.40 25.80
CA ILE A 95 18.54 0.75 26.91
C ILE A 95 19.11 0.17 28.21
N LYS A 96 19.33 1.04 29.21
CA LYS A 96 19.95 0.66 30.49
C LYS A 96 18.98 0.59 31.67
N SER A 97 17.74 1.05 31.51
CA SER A 97 16.68 0.91 32.52
C SER A 97 15.29 1.05 31.90
N ILE A 98 14.36 0.30 32.46
CA ILE A 98 12.91 0.46 32.27
C ILE A 98 12.38 0.82 33.67
N GLU A 99 11.65 1.93 33.80
CA GLU A 99 10.97 2.31 35.05
C GLU A 99 9.45 2.12 34.88
N GLY A 100 8.85 1.30 35.75
CA GLY A 100 7.39 1.04 35.82
C GLY A 100 7.02 -0.46 35.83
N GLU A 101 5.83 -0.78 36.37
CA GLU A 101 5.14 -2.07 36.20
C GLU A 101 3.88 -1.86 35.35
N ILE A 102 3.65 -2.75 34.37
CA ILE A 102 2.45 -2.73 33.53
C ILE A 102 1.28 -3.28 34.37
N PRO A 103 0.15 -2.55 34.50
CA PRO A 103 -0.99 -3.02 35.30
C PRO A 103 -1.64 -4.30 34.75
N ASP A 104 -2.10 -5.17 35.65
CA ASP A 104 -2.71 -6.47 35.34
C ASP A 104 -4.04 -6.40 34.55
N ASP A 105 -4.65 -5.21 34.46
CA ASP A 105 -5.96 -4.97 33.83
C ASP A 105 -5.88 -4.29 32.45
N VAL A 106 -4.66 -4.02 31.95
CA VAL A 106 -4.45 -3.77 30.53
C VAL A 106 -4.73 -5.09 29.80
N PRO A 107 -5.70 -5.17 28.86
CA PRO A 107 -5.89 -6.39 28.10
C PRO A 107 -4.59 -6.72 27.36
N GLU A 108 -3.93 -7.81 27.76
CA GLU A 108 -2.75 -8.37 27.09
C GLU A 108 -3.12 -8.77 25.65
N ALA A 109 -2.99 -7.83 24.72
CA ALA A 109 -2.41 -8.14 23.43
C ALA A 109 -0.93 -7.75 23.51
N ASP A 110 -0.17 -8.47 24.34
CA ASP A 110 1.27 -8.23 24.57
C ASP A 110 2.14 -8.42 23.32
N GLY A 111 1.54 -8.84 22.20
CA GLY A 111 2.23 -9.16 20.95
C GLY A 111 3.12 -10.40 21.03
N ASN A 112 3.23 -11.06 22.20
CA ASN A 112 4.12 -12.20 22.41
C ASN A 112 3.44 -13.53 22.08
N LYS A 113 2.10 -13.57 22.01
CA LYS A 113 1.34 -14.78 21.73
C LYS A 113 0.58 -14.71 20.42
N LEU A 114 1.00 -15.52 19.46
CA LEU A 114 0.25 -15.80 18.25
C LEU A 114 -1.05 -16.54 18.61
N LEU A 115 -2.18 -15.84 18.51
CA LEU A 115 -3.50 -16.39 18.89
C LEU A 115 -4.07 -17.35 17.85
N HIS A 116 -3.83 -17.06 16.56
CA HIS A 116 -4.38 -17.85 15.46
C HIS A 116 -3.46 -17.78 14.25
N LYS A 117 -3.29 -18.93 13.59
CA LYS A 117 -2.51 -19.04 12.36
C LYS A 117 -3.16 -20.05 11.44
N VAL A 118 -3.29 -19.67 10.17
CA VAL A 118 -3.82 -20.52 9.11
C VAL A 118 -2.88 -20.45 7.92
N ASP A 119 -2.53 -21.61 7.38
CA ASP A 119 -1.84 -21.69 6.09
C ASP A 119 -2.92 -21.83 5.00
N LEU A 120 -3.03 -20.83 4.12
CA LEU A 120 -4.04 -20.79 3.06
C LEU A 120 -3.69 -21.73 1.89
N LYS A 121 -4.71 -22.36 1.29
CA LYS A 121 -4.57 -23.28 0.16
C LYS A 121 -4.82 -22.54 -1.17
N LEU A 122 -3.82 -21.83 -1.67
CA LEU A 122 -3.92 -21.10 -2.95
C LEU A 122 -3.32 -21.92 -4.10
N ASN A 123 -3.94 -21.84 -5.28
CA ASN A 123 -3.48 -22.52 -6.50
C ASN A 123 -2.42 -21.73 -7.28
N ARG A 124 -2.21 -20.47 -6.92
CA ARG A 124 -1.18 -19.58 -7.51
C ARG A 124 -0.53 -18.75 -6.40
N CYS A 125 0.68 -18.26 -6.66
CA CYS A 125 1.32 -17.26 -5.82
C CYS A 125 0.86 -15.88 -6.30
N SER A 126 -0.22 -15.39 -5.73
CA SER A 126 -0.72 -14.03 -5.96
C SER A 126 0.00 -13.05 -5.04
N LEU A 127 0.25 -11.83 -5.52
CA LEU A 127 0.72 -10.73 -4.68
C LEU A 127 -0.47 -10.18 -3.89
N TRP A 128 -0.50 -10.44 -2.58
CA TRP A 128 -1.49 -9.85 -1.67
C TRP A 128 -0.81 -8.74 -0.87
N HIS A 129 -1.19 -7.50 -1.17
CA HIS A 129 -0.63 -6.31 -0.50
C HIS A 129 -1.36 -5.96 0.79
N GLU A 130 -2.68 -6.16 0.81
CA GLU A 130 -3.57 -5.73 1.89
C GLU A 130 -4.46 -6.88 2.37
N ILE A 131 -4.92 -6.77 3.62
CA ILE A 131 -5.92 -7.66 4.21
C ILE A 131 -7.04 -6.83 4.83
N GLY A 132 -8.29 -7.20 4.55
CA GLY A 132 -9.44 -6.57 5.17
C GLY A 132 -9.89 -7.34 6.41
N VAL A 133 -10.55 -6.64 7.33
CA VAL A 133 -11.19 -7.25 8.51
C VAL A 133 -12.58 -6.68 8.69
N THR A 134 -13.51 -7.49 9.15
CA THR A 134 -14.81 -7.07 9.69
C THR A 134 -14.90 -7.54 11.15
N GLN A 135 -16.04 -7.33 11.81
CA GLN A 135 -16.28 -7.87 13.15
C GLN A 135 -16.11 -9.40 13.20
N ARG A 136 -16.61 -10.12 12.19
CA ARG A 136 -16.65 -11.59 12.16
C ARG A 136 -15.72 -12.24 11.13
N TYR A 137 -15.21 -11.51 10.15
CA TYR A 137 -14.46 -12.09 9.03
C TYR A 137 -13.10 -11.41 8.77
N ASN A 138 -12.17 -12.18 8.20
CA ASN A 138 -11.03 -11.67 7.44
C ASN A 138 -11.40 -11.69 5.96
N VAL A 139 -10.91 -10.70 5.22
CA VAL A 139 -11.18 -10.49 3.79
C VAL A 139 -9.87 -10.55 3.02
N PHE A 140 -9.83 -11.39 1.99
CA PHE A 140 -8.66 -11.65 1.17
C PHE A 140 -8.92 -11.28 -0.29
N LEU A 141 -7.95 -10.60 -0.91
CA LEU A 141 -8.04 -10.11 -2.28
C LEU A 141 -7.18 -10.96 -3.21
N ASP A 142 -7.76 -11.92 -3.92
CA ASP A 142 -7.05 -12.79 -4.86
C ASP A 142 -7.22 -12.31 -6.31
N TYR A 143 -6.38 -11.36 -6.69
CA TYR A 143 -6.36 -10.77 -8.04
C TYR A 143 -5.30 -11.39 -8.94
N PRO A 144 -5.43 -11.27 -10.27
CA PRO A 144 -4.53 -11.90 -11.23
C PRO A 144 -3.17 -11.19 -11.35
N LEU A 145 -2.58 -10.78 -10.23
CA LEU A 145 -1.20 -10.28 -10.13
C LEU A 145 -0.32 -11.38 -9.51
N SER A 146 0.37 -12.13 -10.37
CA SER A 146 1.10 -13.34 -9.97
C SER A 146 2.59 -13.11 -9.80
N ILE A 147 3.20 -13.75 -8.81
CA ILE A 147 4.64 -13.92 -8.65
C ILE A 147 5.02 -15.30 -9.20
N ASP A 148 5.87 -15.36 -10.22
CA ASP A 148 6.29 -16.63 -10.84
C ASP A 148 7.81 -16.66 -11.11
N ILE A 149 8.52 -17.45 -10.31
CA ILE A 149 9.97 -17.67 -10.45
C ILE A 149 10.28 -18.42 -11.76
N LYS A 150 9.44 -19.34 -12.23
CA LYS A 150 9.66 -20.03 -13.50
C LYS A 150 9.59 -19.06 -14.66
N ARG A 151 8.62 -18.13 -14.63
CA ARG A 151 8.53 -17.04 -15.61
C ARG A 151 9.80 -16.20 -15.63
N LEU A 152 10.35 -15.88 -14.46
CA LEU A 152 11.61 -15.16 -14.33
C LEU A 152 12.82 -15.93 -14.90
N VAL A 153 12.95 -17.23 -14.59
CA VAL A 153 14.01 -18.09 -15.12
C VAL A 153 13.95 -18.22 -16.65
N LEU A 154 12.75 -18.13 -17.23
CA LEU A 154 12.54 -18.13 -18.68
C LEU A 154 12.74 -16.75 -19.34
N GLY A 155 13.22 -15.75 -18.59
CA GLY A 155 13.49 -14.40 -19.09
C GLY A 155 12.29 -13.44 -19.08
N GLY A 156 11.15 -13.86 -18.50
CA GLY A 156 9.97 -13.01 -18.33
C GLY A 156 9.93 -12.28 -16.99
N PRO A 157 8.88 -11.48 -16.73
CA PRO A 157 8.78 -10.70 -15.50
C PRO A 157 8.53 -11.54 -14.23
N LEU A 158 9.13 -11.21 -13.08
CA LEU A 158 8.79 -11.89 -11.81
C LEU A 158 7.32 -11.70 -11.43
N ILE A 159 6.84 -10.47 -11.50
CA ILE A 159 5.47 -10.06 -11.18
C ILE A 159 4.76 -9.73 -12.49
N LYS A 160 3.60 -10.33 -12.74
CA LYS A 160 2.82 -10.05 -13.95
C LYS A 160 1.34 -10.03 -13.63
N TYR A 161 0.68 -9.01 -14.16
CA TYR A 161 -0.76 -8.97 -14.24
C TYR A 161 -1.22 -9.82 -15.43
N GLU A 162 -2.01 -10.85 -15.15
CA GLU A 162 -2.52 -11.81 -16.13
C GLU A 162 -3.96 -11.43 -16.48
N ASN A 163 -4.14 -10.60 -17.52
CA ASN A 163 -5.46 -10.03 -17.89
C ASN A 163 -6.59 -11.07 -18.06
N GLU A 164 -6.25 -12.29 -18.50
CA GLU A 164 -7.19 -13.40 -18.69
C GLU A 164 -7.39 -14.27 -17.44
N GLY A 165 -6.75 -13.91 -16.32
CA GLY A 165 -6.83 -14.62 -15.06
C GLY A 165 -8.10 -14.31 -14.27
N TYR A 166 -8.43 -15.19 -13.32
CA TYR A 166 -9.56 -14.97 -12.41
C TYR A 166 -9.21 -13.94 -11.32
N ALA A 167 -10.25 -13.27 -10.82
CA ALA A 167 -10.23 -12.46 -9.61
C ALA A 167 -11.28 -12.96 -8.63
N LYS A 168 -10.91 -13.05 -7.34
CA LYS A 168 -11.81 -13.50 -6.28
C LYS A 168 -11.60 -12.70 -5.00
N ILE A 169 -12.68 -12.55 -4.23
CA ILE A 169 -12.61 -12.09 -2.85
C ILE A 169 -12.96 -13.26 -1.93
N GLY A 170 -12.08 -13.55 -0.98
CA GLY A 170 -12.24 -14.62 -0.01
C GLY A 170 -12.69 -14.08 1.35
N ILE A 171 -13.80 -14.61 1.87
CA ILE A 171 -14.35 -14.25 3.18
C ILE A 171 -14.17 -15.43 4.14
N MET A 172 -13.36 -15.25 5.17
CA MET A 172 -13.03 -16.27 6.16
C MET A 172 -13.48 -15.82 7.54
N PRO A 173 -14.16 -16.64 8.36
CA PRO A 173 -14.35 -16.31 9.78
C PRO A 173 -13.02 -15.92 10.44
N ARG A 174 -13.00 -14.94 11.35
CA ARG A 174 -11.74 -14.38 11.91
C ARG A 174 -10.78 -15.45 12.46
N TYR A 175 -11.35 -16.49 13.05
CA TYR A 175 -10.65 -17.64 13.63
C TYR A 175 -10.97 -18.96 12.91
N GLY A 176 -11.44 -18.88 11.66
CA GLY A 176 -11.68 -20.04 10.80
C GLY A 176 -10.38 -20.64 10.26
N ASP A 177 -10.49 -21.66 9.42
CA ASP A 177 -9.38 -22.30 8.71
C ASP A 177 -9.47 -22.08 7.19
N ALA A 178 -8.51 -22.62 6.43
CA ALA A 178 -8.47 -22.46 4.98
C ALA A 178 -9.68 -23.08 4.24
N ASP A 179 -10.34 -24.07 4.84
CA ASP A 179 -11.51 -24.73 4.25
C ASP A 179 -12.82 -23.97 4.58
N SER A 180 -12.78 -23.07 5.56
CA SER A 180 -13.90 -22.19 5.94
C SER A 180 -14.06 -20.95 5.06
N ILE A 181 -13.17 -20.73 4.09
CA ILE A 181 -13.22 -19.55 3.21
C ILE A 181 -14.33 -19.70 2.20
N LYS A 182 -15.24 -18.72 2.17
CA LYS A 182 -16.18 -18.54 1.06
C LYS A 182 -15.54 -17.63 0.01
N TRP A 183 -15.34 -18.15 -1.20
CA TRP A 183 -14.80 -17.40 -2.33
C TRP A 183 -15.92 -16.85 -3.21
N PHE A 184 -15.77 -15.59 -3.60
CA PHE A 184 -16.68 -14.89 -4.51
C PHE A 184 -15.91 -14.50 -5.77
N ASP A 185 -16.41 -14.86 -6.94
CA ASP A 185 -15.87 -14.41 -8.23
C ASP A 185 -16.23 -12.94 -8.44
N VAL A 186 -15.26 -12.11 -8.82
CA VAL A 186 -15.42 -10.68 -9.10
C VAL A 186 -14.77 -10.34 -10.45
N GLU A 187 -15.08 -9.18 -11.00
CA GLU A 187 -14.41 -8.72 -12.23
C GLU A 187 -12.89 -8.62 -12.05
N PRO A 188 -12.06 -9.12 -13.01
CA PRO A 188 -10.62 -8.96 -13.00
C PRO A 188 -10.19 -7.50 -12.79
N ASN A 189 -9.36 -7.28 -11.78
CA ASN A 189 -8.86 -5.96 -11.42
C ASN A 189 -7.56 -6.08 -10.61
N CYS A 190 -6.94 -4.95 -10.32
CA CYS A 190 -5.81 -4.83 -9.43
C CYS A 190 -6.14 -3.80 -8.35
N THR A 191 -6.49 -4.28 -7.15
CA THR A 191 -6.73 -3.43 -5.98
C THR A 191 -5.64 -3.69 -4.96
N PHE A 192 -4.84 -2.66 -4.67
CA PHE A 192 -3.79 -2.74 -3.66
C PHE A 192 -4.33 -2.39 -2.28
N HIS A 193 -5.06 -1.28 -2.16
CA HIS A 193 -5.48 -0.77 -0.85
C HIS A 193 -6.99 -0.91 -0.63
N ILE A 194 -7.33 -1.28 0.60
CA ILE A 194 -8.71 -1.35 1.10
C ILE A 194 -8.99 -0.06 1.87
N LEU A 195 -10.14 0.57 1.61
CA LEU A 195 -10.65 1.68 2.42
C LEU A 195 -11.18 1.15 3.75
N ASN A 196 -12.10 0.19 3.70
CA ASN A 196 -12.64 -0.51 4.86
C ASN A 196 -13.39 -1.78 4.40
N CYS A 197 -13.61 -2.70 5.33
CA CYS A 197 -14.55 -3.80 5.17
C CYS A 197 -15.55 -3.80 6.33
N PHE A 198 -16.81 -4.10 6.06
CA PHE A 198 -17.82 -4.20 7.12
C PHE A 198 -18.95 -5.14 6.74
N GLU A 199 -19.84 -5.42 7.69
CA GLU A 199 -20.99 -6.29 7.51
C GLU A 199 -22.26 -5.44 7.41
N ASP A 200 -23.13 -5.75 6.45
CA ASP A 200 -24.42 -5.08 6.24
C ASP A 200 -25.50 -6.13 5.98
N GLY A 201 -26.20 -6.54 7.04
CA GLY A 201 -27.11 -7.68 7.01
C GLY A 201 -26.40 -9.00 6.68
N ASP A 202 -26.78 -9.61 5.56
CA ASP A 202 -26.20 -10.86 5.06
C ASP A 202 -24.99 -10.64 4.12
N GLU A 203 -24.59 -9.39 3.91
CA GLU A 203 -23.50 -9.02 3.00
C GLU A 203 -22.23 -8.67 3.78
N VAL A 204 -21.09 -9.07 3.22
CA VAL A 204 -19.81 -8.42 3.53
C VAL A 204 -19.53 -7.38 2.45
N VAL A 205 -19.35 -6.14 2.87
CA VAL A 205 -19.04 -5.01 2.00
C VAL A 205 -17.54 -4.73 2.07
N VAL A 206 -16.91 -4.60 0.91
CA VAL A 206 -15.50 -4.27 0.76
C VAL A 206 -15.43 -2.97 -0.04
N TRP A 207 -14.80 -1.94 0.53
CA TRP A 207 -14.43 -0.73 -0.17
C TRP A 207 -12.94 -0.75 -0.44
N GLY A 208 -12.52 -0.51 -1.69
CA GLY A 208 -11.11 -0.50 -2.07
C GLY A 208 -10.80 0.42 -3.24
N CYS A 209 -9.51 0.70 -3.43
CA CYS A 209 -8.99 1.48 -4.55
C CYS A 209 -8.69 0.56 -5.74
N ARG A 210 -9.66 0.43 -6.65
CA ARG A 210 -9.61 -0.49 -7.80
C ARG A 210 -8.97 0.15 -9.02
N ALA A 211 -7.93 -0.49 -9.57
CA ALA A 211 -7.43 -0.26 -10.92
C ALA A 211 -7.78 -1.45 -11.84
N LEU A 212 -7.85 -1.26 -13.16
CA LEU A 212 -8.14 -2.35 -14.11
C LEU A 212 -6.86 -3.09 -14.54
N GLU A 213 -5.71 -2.47 -14.35
CA GLU A 213 -4.39 -3.06 -14.56
C GLU A 213 -3.46 -2.81 -13.38
N SER A 214 -2.37 -3.60 -13.30
CA SER A 214 -1.32 -3.35 -12.30
C SER A 214 -0.43 -2.17 -12.68
N ILE A 215 -0.30 -1.25 -11.72
CA ILE A 215 0.70 -0.18 -11.71
C ILE A 215 2.07 -0.66 -11.25
N ILE A 216 2.18 -1.85 -10.65
CA ILE A 216 3.44 -2.54 -10.33
C ILE A 216 3.80 -3.36 -11.57
N PRO A 217 4.77 -2.90 -12.35
CA PRO A 217 5.22 -3.68 -13.50
C PRO A 217 6.19 -4.77 -13.00
N GLY A 218 6.53 -5.77 -13.81
CA GLY A 218 7.42 -6.84 -13.36
C GLY A 218 8.90 -6.55 -13.63
N PRO A 219 9.85 -7.12 -12.85
CA PRO A 219 11.26 -7.10 -13.22
C PRO A 219 11.49 -7.83 -14.54
N ASP A 220 11.78 -7.10 -15.62
CA ASP A 220 12.13 -7.66 -16.94
C ASP A 220 13.66 -7.68 -17.10
N LEU A 221 14.25 -8.88 -17.29
CA LEU A 221 15.70 -9.07 -17.40
C LEU A 221 16.31 -8.49 -18.69
N GLY A 222 15.48 -8.08 -19.66
CA GLY A 222 15.91 -7.51 -20.93
C GLY A 222 16.00 -5.97 -20.97
N LEU A 223 15.63 -5.26 -19.89
CA LEU A 223 15.50 -3.81 -19.83
C LEU A 223 16.08 -3.26 -18.51
N ASP A 224 16.55 -2.01 -18.50
CA ASP A 224 16.98 -1.36 -17.24
C ASP A 224 15.76 -1.09 -16.33
N LYS A 225 15.94 -1.11 -15.00
CA LYS A 225 14.88 -0.91 -13.97
C LYS A 225 14.07 0.38 -14.20
N PHE A 226 14.66 1.36 -14.87
CA PHE A 226 14.03 2.63 -15.24
C PHE A 226 13.01 2.52 -16.38
N GLU A 227 13.27 1.65 -17.37
CA GLU A 227 12.37 1.43 -18.49
C GLU A 227 11.12 0.67 -18.07
N TRP A 228 11.22 -0.13 -17.01
CA TRP A 228 10.11 -0.81 -16.38
C TRP A 228 9.01 0.21 -16.00
N PHE A 229 9.27 1.14 -15.06
CA PHE A 229 8.23 2.05 -14.57
C PHE A 229 7.79 3.05 -15.65
N SER A 230 8.76 3.63 -16.36
CA SER A 230 8.47 4.66 -17.37
C SER A 230 7.70 4.16 -18.59
N ARG A 231 7.81 2.87 -19.00
CA ARG A 231 7.04 2.35 -20.16
C ARG A 231 5.53 2.35 -19.94
N LYS A 232 5.04 2.04 -18.74
CA LYS A 232 3.60 2.04 -18.44
C LYS A 232 3.00 3.45 -18.39
N PHE A 233 3.83 4.45 -18.10
CA PHE A 233 3.43 5.86 -17.99
C PHE A 233 3.73 6.71 -19.24
N LYS A 234 4.44 6.16 -20.25
CA LYS A 234 4.65 6.85 -21.53
C LYS A 234 3.36 6.85 -22.35
N PRO A 235 2.96 7.99 -22.96
CA PRO A 235 1.94 7.98 -24.00
C PRO A 235 2.42 7.12 -25.16
N ILE A 236 1.62 6.14 -25.60
CA ILE A 236 1.80 5.55 -26.93
C ILE A 236 1.46 6.66 -27.93
N GLU A 237 2.31 6.90 -28.93
CA GLU A 237 2.03 7.89 -29.98
C GLU A 237 0.62 7.67 -30.55
N PRO A 238 -0.15 8.75 -30.82
CA PRO A 238 -1.52 8.61 -31.27
C PRO A 238 -1.52 8.02 -32.68
N VAL A 239 -1.74 6.71 -32.77
CA VAL A 239 -2.17 6.10 -34.02
C VAL A 239 -3.65 6.43 -34.16
N GLU A 240 -3.94 7.13 -35.26
CA GLU A 240 -5.22 7.60 -35.78
C GLU A 240 -6.50 7.10 -35.10
N GLU A 241 -7.34 8.06 -34.71
CA GLU A 241 -8.79 7.99 -34.47
C GLU A 241 -9.40 6.57 -34.48
N SER A 242 -9.27 5.86 -33.37
CA SER A 242 -10.19 4.79 -33.01
C SER A 242 -10.99 5.22 -31.79
N PHE A 243 -12.31 5.03 -31.85
CA PHE A 243 -13.29 5.42 -30.84
C PHE A 243 -13.19 4.62 -29.51
N ASP A 244 -12.07 3.96 -29.23
CA ASP A 244 -11.84 3.03 -28.11
C ASP A 244 -10.55 3.32 -27.32
N ALA A 245 -10.03 4.56 -27.36
CA ALA A 245 -8.93 4.98 -26.51
C ALA A 245 -9.40 5.18 -25.06
N ILE A 246 -9.60 4.08 -24.33
CA ILE A 246 -9.58 4.10 -22.86
C ILE A 246 -8.24 4.72 -22.48
N THR A 247 -8.26 5.94 -21.93
CA THR A 247 -7.03 6.62 -21.53
C THR A 247 -6.26 5.73 -20.55
N ASN A 248 -4.94 5.59 -20.69
CA ASN A 248 -4.09 4.79 -19.78
C ASN A 248 -4.35 5.12 -18.29
N ASP A 249 -4.80 6.34 -18.00
CA ASP A 249 -5.24 6.79 -16.67
C ASP A 249 -6.40 5.96 -16.08
N ARG A 250 -7.39 5.58 -16.91
CA ARG A 250 -8.53 4.76 -16.50
C ARG A 250 -8.15 3.30 -16.23
N LEU A 251 -7.07 2.82 -16.85
CA LEU A 251 -6.60 1.45 -16.66
C LEU A 251 -5.68 1.33 -15.44
N LEU A 252 -4.72 2.25 -15.31
CA LEU A 252 -3.60 2.11 -14.38
C LEU A 252 -3.83 2.73 -13.00
N PHE A 253 -4.69 3.74 -12.90
CA PHE A 253 -4.91 4.41 -11.63
C PHE A 253 -6.20 4.00 -10.96
N SER A 254 -6.08 3.84 -9.65
CA SER A 254 -7.12 3.33 -8.78
C SER A 254 -8.25 4.34 -8.58
N ARG A 255 -9.45 3.83 -8.30
CA ARG A 255 -10.62 4.59 -7.89
C ARG A 255 -11.39 3.85 -6.79
N PRO A 256 -12.01 4.57 -5.82
CA PRO A 256 -12.88 3.97 -4.82
C PRO A 256 -14.00 3.15 -5.46
N TYR A 257 -14.08 1.89 -5.05
CA TYR A 257 -14.96 0.88 -5.60
C TYR A 257 -15.55 0.04 -4.47
N GLU A 258 -16.77 -0.45 -4.67
CA GLU A 258 -17.51 -1.27 -3.70
C GLU A 258 -17.81 -2.65 -4.27
N TRP A 259 -17.51 -3.66 -3.47
CA TRP A 259 -18.00 -5.03 -3.65
C TRP A 259 -18.93 -5.39 -2.49
N ARG A 260 -20.16 -5.77 -2.79
CA ARG A 260 -21.11 -6.33 -1.82
C ARG A 260 -21.26 -7.83 -2.08
N LEU A 261 -20.88 -8.63 -1.08
CA LEU A 261 -20.74 -10.08 -1.19
C LEU A 261 -21.78 -10.77 -0.31
N ASN A 262 -22.81 -11.35 -0.91
CA ASN A 262 -23.89 -11.96 -0.16
C ASN A 262 -23.50 -13.34 0.41
N MET A 263 -23.39 -13.42 1.74
CA MET A 263 -22.93 -14.61 2.44
C MET A 263 -23.93 -15.77 2.40
N GLN A 264 -25.21 -15.52 2.11
CA GLN A 264 -26.22 -16.57 1.93
C GLN A 264 -26.31 -17.04 0.48
N THR A 265 -26.51 -16.11 -0.47
CA THR A 265 -26.81 -16.45 -1.87
C THR A 265 -25.57 -16.67 -2.73
N GLY A 266 -24.43 -16.07 -2.35
CA GLY A 266 -23.23 -16.04 -3.19
C GLY A 266 -23.24 -14.94 -4.26
N GLU A 267 -24.30 -14.12 -4.31
CA GLU A 267 -24.38 -12.98 -5.23
C GLU A 267 -23.30 -11.93 -4.93
N VAL A 268 -22.77 -11.32 -5.99
CA VAL A 268 -21.81 -10.23 -5.96
C VAL A 268 -22.40 -9.02 -6.66
N LYS A 269 -22.34 -7.86 -6.01
CA LYS A 269 -22.65 -6.56 -6.63
C LYS A 269 -21.42 -5.68 -6.58
N GLU A 270 -21.17 -4.98 -7.67
CA GLU A 270 -19.97 -4.18 -7.90
C GLU A 270 -20.37 -2.78 -8.37
N ARG A 271 -19.74 -1.74 -7.82
CA ARG A 271 -19.95 -0.37 -8.32
C ARG A 271 -18.77 0.56 -8.05
N ASN A 272 -18.59 1.51 -8.96
CA ASN A 272 -17.70 2.65 -8.76
C ASN A 272 -18.38 3.68 -7.84
N LEU A 273 -17.66 4.20 -6.84
CA LEU A 273 -18.26 5.09 -5.85
C LEU A 273 -18.28 6.57 -6.27
N ILE A 274 -17.33 7.06 -7.06
CA ILE A 274 -17.09 8.52 -7.22
C ILE A 274 -17.10 9.03 -8.67
N GLY A 275 -17.35 8.14 -9.65
CA GLY A 275 -17.25 8.44 -11.08
C GLY A 275 -15.84 8.24 -11.65
N THR A 276 -15.57 8.87 -12.81
CA THR A 276 -14.31 8.71 -13.55
C THR A 276 -13.42 9.97 -13.58
N GLU A 277 -13.86 11.06 -12.93
CA GLU A 277 -13.20 12.37 -13.00
C GLU A 277 -11.81 12.38 -12.38
N PHE A 278 -11.66 11.83 -11.17
CA PHE A 278 -10.39 11.78 -10.45
C PHE A 278 -9.98 10.33 -10.16
N SER A 279 -8.69 10.08 -10.31
CA SER A 279 -8.02 8.87 -9.81
C SER A 279 -7.49 9.14 -8.40
N MET A 280 -7.58 8.16 -7.51
CA MET A 280 -7.12 8.32 -6.13
C MET A 280 -6.80 6.99 -5.46
N ASP A 281 -5.84 7.04 -4.54
CA ASP A 281 -5.33 5.87 -3.82
C ASP A 281 -4.90 6.26 -2.40
N PHE A 282 -4.23 5.35 -1.69
CA PHE A 282 -3.83 5.51 -0.29
C PHE A 282 -5.00 5.94 0.60
N PRO A 283 -6.03 5.09 0.70
CA PRO A 283 -7.19 5.39 1.49
C PRO A 283 -6.89 5.42 2.99
N MET A 284 -7.70 6.18 3.72
CA MET A 284 -7.70 6.25 5.17
C MET A 284 -9.12 6.52 5.68
N ILE A 285 -9.41 6.02 6.88
CA ILE A 285 -10.66 6.27 7.61
C ILE A 285 -10.33 6.68 9.05
N ASN A 286 -11.34 7.05 9.83
CA ASN A 286 -11.18 7.05 11.28
C ASN A 286 -10.95 5.60 11.77
N GLY A 287 -9.77 5.35 12.35
CA GLY A 287 -9.34 4.01 12.76
C GLY A 287 -10.28 3.32 13.75
N ASP A 288 -11.06 4.09 14.53
CA ASP A 288 -12.07 3.58 15.47
C ASP A 288 -13.22 2.82 14.75
N TYR A 289 -13.33 2.99 13.43
CA TYR A 289 -14.35 2.37 12.58
C TYR A 289 -13.79 1.26 11.68
N THR A 290 -12.54 0.84 11.88
CA THR A 290 -11.95 -0.29 11.15
C THR A 290 -12.78 -1.55 11.38
N GLY A 291 -13.29 -2.17 10.32
CA GLY A 291 -14.14 -3.35 10.40
C GLY A 291 -15.62 -3.07 10.70
N LEU A 292 -15.99 -1.80 10.85
CA LEU A 292 -17.34 -1.31 11.13
C LEU A 292 -17.83 -0.43 9.98
N LYS A 293 -19.15 -0.34 9.80
CA LYS A 293 -19.73 0.59 8.82
C LYS A 293 -19.40 2.03 9.23
N ASN A 294 -18.93 2.82 8.27
CA ASN A 294 -18.46 4.18 8.47
C ASN A 294 -19.00 5.11 7.38
N LYS A 295 -19.08 6.41 7.67
CA LYS A 295 -19.68 7.44 6.82
C LYS A 295 -18.66 8.22 6.00
N TYR A 296 -17.43 8.33 6.49
CA TYR A 296 -16.39 9.15 5.89
C TYR A 296 -15.13 8.35 5.61
N GLY A 297 -14.53 8.63 4.46
CA GLY A 297 -13.20 8.14 4.08
C GLY A 297 -12.39 9.26 3.46
N TYR A 298 -11.09 9.06 3.33
CA TYR A 298 -10.20 10.02 2.69
C TYR A 298 -9.18 9.28 1.81
N THR A 299 -8.70 9.95 0.78
CA THR A 299 -7.73 9.39 -0.17
C THR A 299 -6.79 10.49 -0.67
N GLN A 300 -5.66 10.08 -1.23
CA GLN A 300 -4.75 10.95 -1.96
C GLN A 300 -5.14 10.98 -3.45
N ILE A 301 -5.29 12.17 -4.02
CA ILE A 301 -5.67 12.37 -5.43
C ILE A 301 -4.44 12.24 -6.30
N VAL A 302 -4.48 11.34 -7.27
CA VAL A 302 -3.38 11.16 -8.22
C VAL A 302 -3.29 12.36 -9.15
N ASP A 303 -2.10 12.95 -9.26
CA ASP A 303 -1.76 13.87 -10.35
C ASP A 303 -1.25 13.03 -11.53
N SER A 304 -2.13 12.73 -12.48
CA SER A 304 -1.83 11.84 -13.61
C SER A 304 -0.75 12.41 -14.53
N LYS A 305 -0.71 13.73 -14.72
CA LYS A 305 0.29 14.41 -15.56
C LYS A 305 1.67 14.33 -14.90
N ALA A 306 1.78 14.68 -13.62
CA ALA A 306 3.03 14.63 -12.88
C ALA A 306 3.51 13.18 -12.66
N SER A 307 2.58 12.25 -12.45
CA SER A 307 2.88 10.83 -12.36
C SER A 307 3.43 10.30 -13.68
N SER A 308 2.80 10.67 -14.80
CA SER A 308 3.26 10.24 -16.12
C SER A 308 4.63 10.81 -16.49
N ALA A 309 4.87 12.08 -16.16
CA ALA A 309 6.13 12.76 -16.44
C ALA A 309 7.31 12.20 -15.61
N SER A 310 7.05 11.79 -14.36
CA SER A 310 8.08 11.24 -13.48
C SER A 310 8.24 9.71 -13.56
N GLY A 311 7.24 9.02 -14.13
CA GLY A 311 7.16 7.56 -14.15
C GLY A 311 6.84 6.95 -12.78
N LEU A 312 6.45 7.75 -11.78
CA LEU A 312 6.14 7.31 -10.41
C LEU A 312 4.88 8.02 -9.92
N PRO A 313 4.03 7.38 -9.08
CA PRO A 313 2.83 8.02 -8.57
C PRO A 313 3.13 9.30 -7.79
N LYS A 314 2.46 10.39 -8.16
CA LYS A 314 2.46 11.67 -7.46
C LYS A 314 1.04 12.07 -7.10
N TYR A 315 0.86 12.66 -5.92
CA TYR A 315 -0.46 12.97 -5.38
C TYR A 315 -0.63 14.46 -5.14
N GLY A 316 -1.41 15.12 -6.00
CA GLY A 316 -1.59 16.58 -6.02
C GLY A 316 -2.72 17.12 -5.14
N GLY A 317 -3.28 16.29 -4.26
CA GLY A 317 -4.34 16.70 -3.36
C GLY A 317 -4.89 15.56 -2.50
N LEU A 318 -5.91 15.87 -1.72
CA LEU A 318 -6.66 14.93 -0.89
C LEU A 318 -8.14 15.01 -1.21
N ALA A 319 -8.85 13.89 -1.10
CA ALA A 319 -10.31 13.83 -1.22
C ALA A 319 -10.93 13.30 0.06
N LYS A 320 -12.09 13.83 0.42
CA LYS A 320 -12.97 13.35 1.48
C LYS A 320 -14.22 12.75 0.84
N LEU A 321 -14.47 11.49 1.14
CA LEU A 321 -15.56 10.66 0.61
C LEU A 321 -16.71 10.64 1.61
N TYR A 322 -17.93 10.89 1.16
CA TYR A 322 -19.14 10.89 1.97
C TYR A 322 -20.03 9.71 1.58
N PHE A 323 -19.82 8.53 2.17
CA PHE A 323 -20.42 7.27 1.70
C PHE A 323 -21.95 7.19 1.77
N GLU A 324 -22.59 8.01 2.61
CA GLU A 324 -24.05 8.06 2.77
C GLU A 324 -24.69 9.25 2.03
N GLU A 325 -23.90 10.16 1.43
CA GLU A 325 -24.41 11.35 0.74
C GLU A 325 -24.24 11.20 -0.78
N PRO A 326 -25.32 11.24 -1.58
CA PRO A 326 -25.19 11.23 -3.04
C PRO A 326 -24.60 12.55 -3.56
N ASN A 327 -23.91 12.49 -4.69
CA ASN A 327 -23.39 13.68 -5.36
C ASN A 327 -24.50 14.41 -6.12
N THR A 328 -24.97 15.51 -5.54
CA THR A 328 -26.05 16.31 -6.12
C THR A 328 -25.65 17.06 -7.40
N GLU A 329 -24.35 17.25 -7.68
CA GLU A 329 -23.85 18.04 -8.81
C GLU A 329 -23.84 17.25 -10.14
N ILE A 330 -23.72 15.92 -10.09
CA ILE A 330 -23.63 15.05 -11.27
C ILE A 330 -25.01 14.61 -11.81
N SER A 331 -26.08 14.85 -11.03
CA SER A 331 -27.46 14.38 -11.28
C SER A 331 -28.14 14.86 -12.59
N MET A 332 -27.47 15.62 -13.46
CA MET A 332 -28.05 16.13 -14.71
C MET A 332 -27.48 15.52 -16.01
N ARG A 333 -26.49 14.63 -15.97
CA ARG A 333 -25.98 13.95 -17.19
C ARG A 333 -25.69 12.48 -16.92
N GLU A 334 -26.43 11.63 -17.63
CA GLU A 334 -26.27 10.17 -17.75
C GLU A 334 -26.92 9.33 -16.63
N VAL A 335 -28.19 8.99 -16.87
CA VAL A 335 -28.92 7.92 -16.16
C VAL A 335 -28.49 6.58 -16.76
N GLN A 336 -27.79 5.75 -15.98
CA GLN A 336 -27.88 4.28 -16.04
C GLN A 336 -27.14 3.51 -14.92
N SER A 337 -26.38 4.15 -14.01
CA SER A 337 -25.84 3.50 -12.81
C SER A 337 -26.28 4.19 -11.52
N GLU A 338 -26.09 3.51 -10.38
CA GLU A 338 -26.25 4.10 -9.06
C GLU A 338 -25.50 5.44 -8.95
N GLU A 339 -26.10 6.41 -8.27
CA GLU A 339 -25.55 7.77 -8.16
C GLU A 339 -24.22 7.76 -7.40
N PRO A 340 -23.16 8.43 -7.91
CA PRO A 340 -21.89 8.51 -7.22
C PRO A 340 -22.05 9.25 -5.89
N ILE A 341 -21.21 8.91 -4.91
CA ILE A 341 -21.17 9.57 -3.62
C ILE A 341 -20.59 10.98 -3.75
N LYS A 342 -20.95 11.85 -2.81
CA LYS A 342 -20.37 13.18 -2.68
C LYS A 342 -18.89 13.06 -2.30
N VAL A 343 -18.08 13.92 -2.93
CA VAL A 343 -16.65 14.05 -2.67
C VAL A 343 -16.31 15.52 -2.48
N GLU A 344 -15.55 15.82 -1.43
CA GLU A 344 -14.96 17.14 -1.21
C GLU A 344 -13.45 17.06 -1.45
N TYR A 345 -12.87 18.08 -2.09
CA TYR A 345 -11.47 18.05 -2.52
C TYR A 345 -10.66 19.15 -1.83
N HIS A 346 -9.44 18.79 -1.41
CA HIS A 346 -8.40 19.70 -0.98
C HIS A 346 -7.26 19.62 -2.00
N LYS A 347 -7.23 20.56 -2.95
CA LYS A 347 -6.25 20.57 -4.05
C LYS A 347 -5.01 21.37 -3.63
N PHE A 348 -3.83 20.85 -3.95
CA PHE A 348 -2.59 21.60 -3.77
C PHE A 348 -2.26 22.44 -5.01
N GLU A 349 -1.32 23.36 -4.84
CA GLU A 349 -0.74 24.13 -5.94
C GLU A 349 0.04 23.23 -6.92
N GLU A 350 0.21 23.68 -8.16
CA GLU A 350 1.00 22.93 -9.15
C GLU A 350 2.45 22.73 -8.67
N GLY A 351 2.93 21.48 -8.76
CA GLY A 351 4.26 21.11 -8.27
C GLY A 351 4.34 20.84 -6.76
N VAL A 352 3.19 20.80 -6.07
CA VAL A 352 3.10 20.47 -4.65
C VAL A 352 2.39 19.12 -4.48
N PHE A 353 3.04 18.18 -3.80
CA PHE A 353 2.57 16.79 -3.72
C PHE A 353 2.62 16.25 -2.30
N CYS A 354 1.70 15.36 -1.96
CA CYS A 354 1.63 14.73 -0.63
C CYS A 354 2.01 13.25 -0.61
N THR A 355 2.26 12.75 0.61
CA THR A 355 2.49 11.33 0.91
C THR A 355 2.17 11.03 2.39
N GLY A 356 2.00 9.75 2.73
CA GLY A 356 1.88 9.29 4.11
C GLY A 356 0.73 9.93 4.89
N ALA A 357 -0.35 10.30 4.21
CA ALA A 357 -1.51 10.94 4.83
C ALA A 357 -2.21 9.98 5.81
N THR A 358 -2.66 10.51 6.94
CA THR A 358 -3.36 9.73 7.98
C THR A 358 -4.43 10.58 8.67
N PHE A 359 -5.53 9.95 9.08
CA PHE A 359 -6.56 10.57 9.90
C PHE A 359 -6.17 10.53 11.38
N VAL A 360 -6.36 11.65 12.07
CA VAL A 360 -6.10 11.80 13.51
C VAL A 360 -7.38 12.24 14.19
N SER A 361 -7.94 11.35 15.02
CA SER A 361 -9.14 11.63 15.81
C SER A 361 -8.88 12.73 16.84
N LYS A 362 -9.84 13.64 16.99
CA LYS A 362 -9.85 14.59 18.10
C LYS A 362 -10.23 13.83 19.37
N GLY A 363 -9.39 13.86 20.40
CA GLY A 363 -9.60 13.04 21.62
C GLY A 363 -10.92 13.25 22.41
N ARG A 364 -11.74 14.24 22.04
CA ARG A 364 -13.13 14.43 22.54
C ARG A 364 -14.12 14.68 21.40
N GLY A 365 -13.85 14.15 20.22
CA GLY A 365 -14.75 14.20 19.06
C GLY A 365 -16.06 13.48 19.37
N LEU A 366 -17.16 14.01 18.85
CA LEU A 366 -18.50 13.43 18.97
C LEU A 366 -18.93 12.78 17.65
N GLU A 367 -18.45 13.30 16.53
CA GLU A 367 -18.76 12.80 15.19
C GLU A 367 -17.58 12.00 14.60
N GLU A 368 -17.88 11.10 13.67
CA GLU A 368 -16.90 10.20 13.06
C GLU A 368 -15.71 10.93 12.41
N ASP A 369 -15.97 12.06 11.74
CA ASP A 369 -14.97 12.91 11.09
C ASP A 369 -14.50 14.07 11.98
N ASP A 370 -14.69 14.02 13.30
CA ASP A 370 -14.10 15.02 14.21
C ASP A 370 -12.59 14.78 14.36
N GLY A 371 -11.79 15.42 13.53
CA GLY A 371 -10.35 15.21 13.55
C GLY A 371 -9.60 16.06 12.54
N TRP A 372 -8.45 15.54 12.15
CA TRP A 372 -7.56 16.17 11.18
C TRP A 372 -7.00 15.13 10.21
N ILE A 373 -6.71 15.56 8.99
CA ILE A 373 -5.76 14.85 8.13
C ILE A 373 -4.38 15.46 8.35
N ILE A 374 -3.40 14.60 8.64
CA ILE A 374 -1.99 14.98 8.72
C ILE A 374 -1.25 14.31 7.57
N THR A 375 -0.45 15.08 6.83
CA THR A 375 0.31 14.55 5.68
C THR A 375 1.62 15.29 5.49
N PHE A 376 2.63 14.59 4.96
CA PHE A 376 3.84 15.22 4.45
C PHE A 376 3.56 15.82 3.08
N VAL A 377 4.04 17.03 2.85
CA VAL A 377 3.91 17.77 1.61
C VAL A 377 5.29 18.19 1.12
N HIS A 378 5.58 17.91 -0.14
CA HIS A 378 6.80 18.36 -0.81
C HIS A 378 6.45 19.36 -1.90
N ASN A 379 7.03 20.56 -1.81
CA ASN A 379 6.94 21.57 -2.85
C ASN A 379 8.19 21.47 -3.74
N GLU A 380 8.02 20.96 -4.96
CA GLU A 380 9.12 20.77 -5.91
C GLU A 380 9.63 22.09 -6.49
N ASN A 381 8.84 23.17 -6.44
CA ASN A 381 9.24 24.48 -6.94
C ASN A 381 10.27 25.14 -6.01
N THR A 382 10.12 24.95 -4.70
CA THR A 382 11.01 25.50 -3.67
C THR A 382 11.96 24.46 -3.07
N ASN A 383 11.75 23.17 -3.39
CA ASN A 383 12.43 22.02 -2.81
C ASN A 383 12.33 21.99 -1.26
N THR A 384 11.16 22.35 -0.73
CA THR A 384 10.88 22.36 0.72
C THR A 384 9.91 21.25 1.08
N SER A 385 10.08 20.66 2.28
CA SER A 385 9.14 19.69 2.82
C SER A 385 8.43 20.26 4.03
N GLU A 386 7.14 19.99 4.14
CA GLU A 386 6.25 20.51 5.16
C GLU A 386 5.36 19.39 5.71
N VAL A 387 4.77 19.59 6.88
CA VAL A 387 3.64 18.79 7.38
C VAL A 387 2.39 19.66 7.37
N TYR A 388 1.35 19.21 6.67
CA TYR A 388 0.06 19.89 6.63
C TYR A 388 -0.88 19.24 7.63
N ILE A 389 -1.58 20.07 8.39
CA ILE A 389 -2.68 19.66 9.27
C ILE A 389 -3.96 20.29 8.71
N ILE A 390 -4.90 19.46 8.30
CA ILE A 390 -6.13 19.88 7.62
C ILE A 390 -7.31 19.50 8.49
N ASP A 391 -8.18 20.45 8.79
CA ASP A 391 -9.42 20.23 9.54
C ASP A 391 -10.44 19.53 8.63
N THR A 392 -10.90 18.35 9.04
CA THR A 392 -11.83 17.51 8.27
C THR A 392 -13.23 18.11 8.16
N LYS A 393 -13.60 19.07 9.02
CA LYS A 393 -14.84 19.85 8.94
C LYS A 393 -14.73 21.07 8.04
N LYS A 394 -13.51 21.47 7.68
CA LYS A 394 -13.20 22.58 6.76
C LYS A 394 -12.25 22.09 5.67
N PHE A 395 -12.58 20.93 5.10
CA PHE A 395 -11.64 20.13 4.33
C PHE A 395 -11.14 20.84 3.07
N SER A 396 -12.01 21.52 2.33
CA SER A 396 -11.66 22.32 1.14
C SER A 396 -10.94 23.64 1.44
N GLY A 397 -10.84 24.04 2.71
CA GLY A 397 -10.15 25.27 3.12
C GLY A 397 -8.64 25.12 3.24
N GLU A 398 -7.95 26.20 3.61
CA GLU A 398 -6.52 26.16 3.90
C GLU A 398 -6.18 25.22 5.07
N PRO A 399 -5.01 24.55 5.06
CA PRO A 399 -4.50 23.83 6.22
C PRO A 399 -4.47 24.73 7.45
N ILE A 400 -4.91 24.20 8.59
CA ILE A 400 -4.91 24.95 9.86
C ILE A 400 -3.49 25.16 10.39
N ALA A 401 -2.54 24.33 9.97
CA ALA A 401 -1.12 24.51 10.21
C ALA A 401 -0.29 23.91 9.05
N LYS A 402 0.79 24.60 8.71
CA LYS A 402 1.87 24.12 7.81
C LYS A 402 3.16 24.19 8.61
N ILE A 403 3.83 23.06 8.81
CA ILE A 403 5.07 22.96 9.60
C ILE A 403 6.22 22.68 8.64
N THR A 404 7.07 23.68 8.39
CA THR A 404 8.24 23.51 7.52
C THR A 404 9.30 22.64 8.21
N LEU A 405 9.78 21.61 7.51
CA LEU A 405 10.79 20.69 8.00
C LEU A 405 12.20 21.19 7.62
N PRO A 406 13.23 20.96 8.48
CA PRO A 406 14.58 21.43 8.24
C PRO A 406 15.32 20.65 7.14
N CYS A 407 14.74 19.54 6.67
CA CYS A 407 15.30 18.68 5.65
C CYS A 407 14.21 18.11 4.73
N ARG A 408 14.64 17.60 3.59
CA ARG A 408 13.78 16.95 2.59
C ARG A 408 13.21 15.64 3.15
N VAL A 409 11.89 15.45 3.00
CA VAL A 409 11.23 14.16 3.20
C VAL A 409 10.95 13.56 1.82
N PRO A 410 11.55 12.40 1.48
CA PRO A 410 11.25 11.71 0.23
C PRO A 410 9.79 11.32 0.11
N TYR A 411 9.30 11.14 -1.12
CA TYR A 411 7.99 10.53 -1.33
C TYR A 411 7.97 9.14 -0.72
N GLY A 412 7.09 8.95 0.27
CA GLY A 412 6.89 7.70 0.97
C GLY A 412 5.66 6.94 0.48
N PHE A 413 5.30 5.91 1.24
CA PHE A 413 4.09 5.12 1.04
C PHE A 413 3.09 5.41 2.15
N HIS A 414 3.00 4.51 3.14
CA HIS A 414 2.09 4.61 4.26
C HIS A 414 2.64 5.47 5.40
N GLY A 415 1.73 6.11 6.14
CA GLY A 415 2.01 6.80 7.39
C GLY A 415 1.02 6.37 8.46
N ALA A 416 1.43 6.47 9.73
CA ALA A 416 0.57 6.21 10.88
C ALA A 416 0.81 7.26 11.96
N PHE A 417 -0.26 7.63 12.66
CA PHE A 417 -0.18 8.49 13.84
C PHE A 417 -0.30 7.65 15.11
N MET A 418 0.63 7.84 16.04
CA MET A 418 0.62 7.16 17.34
C MET A 418 0.48 8.21 18.44
N SER A 419 -0.62 8.17 19.20
CA SER A 419 -0.76 9.03 20.37
C SER A 419 0.16 8.54 21.49
N THR A 420 0.90 9.44 22.12
CA THR A 420 1.62 9.15 23.36
C THR A 420 0.75 9.52 24.56
N PRO A 421 0.62 8.65 25.58
CA PRO A 421 -0.08 9.00 26.81
C PRO A 421 0.61 10.20 27.50
N LEU A 422 -0.18 11.20 27.91
CA LEU A 422 0.31 12.43 28.56
C LEU A 422 1.06 12.22 29.88
N HIS A 423 0.93 11.05 30.51
CA HIS A 423 1.56 10.74 31.81
C HIS A 423 3.09 10.66 31.79
N ILE A 424 3.73 10.72 30.62
CA ILE A 424 5.20 10.69 30.50
C ILE A 424 5.83 12.07 30.78
N PHE A 425 5.05 13.16 30.85
CA PHE A 425 5.58 14.53 30.95
C PHE A 425 5.52 15.18 32.34
N GLU A 426 5.03 14.50 33.38
CA GLU A 426 4.99 15.06 34.75
C GLU A 426 6.20 14.70 35.64
N ALA A 427 7.24 14.05 35.09
CA ALA A 427 8.45 13.65 35.81
C ALA A 427 9.76 14.20 35.22
N LEU A 428 9.75 15.46 34.78
CA LEU A 428 10.95 16.29 34.54
C LEU A 428 10.76 17.63 35.24
#